data_AF-A0A3A0D9K0-F1
#
_entry.id   AF-A0A3A0D9K0-F1
#
_cell.length_a   1.000
_cell.length_b   1.000
_cell.length_c   1.000
_cell.angle_alpha   90.00
_cell.angle_beta   90.00
_cell.angle_gamma   90.00
#
_symmetry.space_group_name_H-M   'P 1'
#
loop_
_entity.id
_entity.type
_entity.pdbx_description
1 polymer ?
#
loop_
_entity_poly.entity_id
_entity_poly.type
_entity_poly.pdbx_seq_one_letter_code
_entity_poly.pdbx_strand_id
1 'polypeptide(L)'
;MTTSEYAEKIVEMIKARPPKMKQDKLLYEIYVKLKVADGLRAVQEGRVYSHEQVREDMWKIIHSKSSGASRPSKTSKKSSRKPAI
;
A
#
# COMPACT_ATOMS: atom_id res chain seq x y z
N MET A 1 -8.94 12.17 -5.35
CA MET A 1 -8.68 13.49 -4.76
C MET A 1 -7.63 14.15 -5.59
N THR A 2 -7.84 15.41 -5.94
CA THR A 2 -6.83 16.25 -6.57
C THR A 2 -5.83 16.75 -5.52
N THR A 3 -4.67 17.23 -5.95
CA THR A 3 -3.65 17.80 -5.05
C THR A 3 -4.20 19.00 -4.26
N SER A 4 -5.13 19.76 -4.84
CA SER A 4 -5.79 20.90 -4.19
C SER A 4 -6.68 20.47 -3.03
N GLU A 5 -7.53 19.46 -3.24
CA GLU A 5 -8.41 18.89 -2.20
C GLU A 5 -7.61 18.31 -1.03
N TYR A 6 -6.43 17.75 -1.33
CA TYR A 6 -5.50 17.25 -0.33
C TYR A 6 -4.97 18.37 0.58
N ALA A 7 -4.55 19.48 -0.01
CA ALA A 7 -4.01 20.62 0.73
C ALA A 7 -5.07 21.22 1.67
N GLU A 8 -6.30 21.39 1.19
CA GLU A 8 -7.41 21.92 1.99
C GLU A 8 -7.70 21.04 3.20
N LYS A 9 -7.83 19.73 2.99
CA LYS A 9 -8.08 18.76 4.06
C LYS A 9 -6.94 18.72 5.09
N ILE A 10 -5.69 18.84 4.64
CA ILE A 10 -4.53 18.92 5.53
C ILE A 10 -4.61 20.19 6.38
N VAL A 11 -4.94 21.34 5.79
CA VAL A 11 -5.09 22.61 6.53
C VAL A 11 -6.18 22.51 7.58
N GLU A 12 -7.33 21.91 7.28
CA GLU A 12 -8.39 21.68 8.27
C GLU A 12 -7.92 20.80 9.43
N MET A 13 -7.22 19.71 9.14
CA MET A 13 -6.67 18.82 10.16
C MET A 13 -5.62 19.51 11.05
N ILE A 14 -4.79 20.37 10.46
CA ILE A 14 -3.81 21.18 11.19
C ILE A 14 -4.51 22.18 12.10
N LYS A 15 -5.61 22.80 11.66
CA LYS A 15 -6.41 23.75 12.46
C LYS A 15 -7.15 23.07 13.61
N ALA A 16 -7.67 21.86 13.39
CA ALA A 16 -8.41 21.10 14.39
C ALA A 16 -7.52 20.40 15.44
N ARG A 17 -6.19 20.54 15.36
CA ARG A 17 -5.26 19.79 16.22
C ARG A 17 -5.28 20.28 17.68
N PRO A 18 -4.98 19.41 18.66
CA PRO A 18 -4.71 19.83 20.02
C PRO A 18 -3.47 20.75 20.13
N PRO A 19 -3.48 21.76 21.01
CA PRO A 19 -2.43 22.78 21.08
C PRO A 19 -1.04 22.24 21.46
N LYS A 20 -0.95 21.07 22.09
CA LYS A 20 0.32 20.44 22.55
C LYS A 20 0.74 19.21 21.73
N MET A 21 0.21 19.03 20.52
CA MET A 21 0.56 17.90 19.67
C MET A 21 1.97 18.08 19.07
N LYS A 22 2.83 17.05 19.20
CA LYS A 22 4.13 17.01 18.51
C LYS A 22 3.94 16.94 16.99
N GLN A 23 4.86 17.57 16.25
CA GLN A 23 4.80 17.65 14.79
C GLN A 23 4.78 16.28 14.11
N ASP A 24 5.62 15.34 14.56
CA ASP A 24 5.67 13.99 13.97
C ASP A 24 4.35 13.24 14.15
N LYS A 25 3.69 13.46 15.29
CA LYS A 25 2.39 12.86 15.59
C LYS A 25 1.31 13.44 14.68
N LEU A 26 1.34 14.76 14.45
CA LEU A 26 0.44 15.44 13.52
C LEU A 26 0.63 14.91 12.09
N LEU A 27 1.88 14.80 11.64
CA LEU A 27 2.20 14.28 10.31
C LEU A 27 1.73 12.82 10.15
N TYR A 28 1.99 11.99 11.15
CA TYR A 28 1.53 10.60 11.16
C TYR A 28 0.00 10.50 11.08
N GLU A 29 -0.70 11.31 11.89
CA GLU A 29 -2.17 11.33 11.88
C GLU A 29 -2.74 11.78 10.53
N ILE A 30 -2.15 12.81 9.93
CA ILE A 30 -2.47 13.26 8.57
C ILE A 30 -2.25 12.13 7.57
N TYR A 31 -1.06 11.51 7.56
CA TYR A 31 -0.73 10.43 6.64
C TYR A 31 -1.71 9.26 6.74
N VAL A 32 -2.00 8.80 7.95
CA VAL A 32 -2.89 7.64 8.17
C VAL A 32 -4.31 7.95 7.71
N LYS A 33 -4.88 9.09 8.11
CA LYS A 33 -6.25 9.46 7.73
C LYS A 33 -6.41 9.58 6.21
N LEU A 34 -5.41 10.15 5.54
CA LEU A 34 -5.39 10.26 4.09
C LEU A 34 -5.25 8.89 3.41
N LYS A 35 -4.33 8.04 3.89
CA LYS A 35 -4.15 6.69 3.34
C LYS A 35 -5.38 5.81 3.50
N VAL A 36 -6.06 5.89 4.65
CA VAL A 36 -7.30 5.16 4.88
C VAL A 36 -8.40 5.66 3.96
N ALA A 37 -8.58 6.98 3.82
CA ALA A 37 -9.58 7.55 2.93
C ALA A 37 -9.36 7.13 1.47
N ASP A 38 -8.11 7.16 1.01
CA ASP A 38 -7.75 6.68 -0.33
C ASP A 38 -7.97 5.18 -0.49
N GLY A 39 -7.62 4.37 0.52
CA GLY A 39 -7.85 2.93 0.51
C GLY A 39 -9.33 2.58 0.41
N LEU A 40 -10.18 3.26 1.19
CA LEU A 40 -11.63 3.08 1.12
C LEU A 40 -12.19 3.42 -0.26
N ARG A 41 -11.75 4.54 -0.86
CA ARG A 41 -12.15 4.91 -2.22
C ARG A 41 -11.65 3.90 -3.25
N ALA A 42 -10.41 3.44 -3.14
CA ALA A 42 -9.85 2.44 -4.04
C ALA A 42 -10.65 1.12 -4.00
N VAL A 43 -11.11 0.71 -2.81
CA VAL A 43 -11.99 -0.46 -2.67
C VAL A 43 -13.33 -0.23 -3.38
N GLN A 44 -13.97 0.93 -3.18
CA GLN A 44 -15.23 1.26 -3.85
C GLN A 44 -15.10 1.31 -5.38
N GLU A 45 -13.98 1.81 -5.88
CA GLU A 45 -13.68 1.89 -7.31
C GLU A 45 -13.14 0.57 -7.90
N GLY A 46 -13.05 -0.51 -7.10
CA GLY A 46 -12.53 -1.79 -7.54
C GLY A 46 -11.03 -1.82 -7.84
N ARG A 47 -10.28 -0.79 -7.44
CA ARG A 47 -8.81 -0.72 -7.57
C ARG A 47 -8.11 -1.51 -6.46
N VAL A 48 -8.45 -2.79 -6.36
CA VAL A 48 -7.90 -3.73 -5.37
C VAL A 48 -7.08 -4.77 -6.11
N TYR A 49 -5.89 -5.07 -5.59
CA TYR A 49 -4.96 -5.99 -6.21
C TYR A 49 -4.73 -7.20 -5.30
N SER A 50 -4.66 -8.38 -5.89
CA SER A 50 -4.21 -9.57 -5.18
C SER A 50 -2.72 -9.52 -4.89
N HIS A 51 -2.28 -10.28 -3.87
CA HIS A 51 -0.87 -10.37 -3.51
C HIS A 51 0.03 -10.77 -4.69
N GLU A 52 -0.38 -11.75 -5.49
CA GLU A 52 0.44 -12.22 -6.62
C GLU A 52 0.50 -11.19 -7.75
N GLN A 53 -0.59 -10.46 -8.03
CA GLN A 53 -0.56 -9.34 -8.99
C GLN A 53 0.44 -8.27 -8.56
N VAL A 54 0.36 -7.81 -7.30
CA VAL A 54 1.28 -6.80 -6.76
C VAL A 54 2.73 -7.30 -6.82
N ARG A 55 2.96 -8.58 -6.48
CA ARG A 55 4.30 -9.18 -6.50
C ARG A 55 4.90 -9.19 -7.90
N GLU A 56 4.12 -9.58 -8.91
CA GLU A 56 4.56 -9.60 -10.30
C GLU A 56 4.85 -8.21 -10.83
N ASP A 57 3.99 -7.24 -10.53
CA ASP A 57 4.16 -5.87 -11.01
C ASP A 57 5.33 -5.16 -10.32
N MET A 58 5.50 -5.37 -9.01
CA MET A 58 6.71 -4.94 -8.29
C MET A 58 7.97 -5.58 -8.85
N TRP A 59 7.94 -6.89 -9.14
CA TRP A 59 9.06 -7.59 -9.76
C TRP A 59 9.43 -6.97 -11.10
N LYS A 60 8.45 -6.73 -11.97
CA LYS A 60 8.67 -6.09 -13.28
C LYS A 60 9.30 -4.71 -13.12
N ILE A 61 8.81 -3.87 -12.21
CA ILE A 61 9.33 -2.50 -12.00
C ILE A 61 10.77 -2.50 -11.49
N ILE A 62 11.09 -3.41 -10.57
CA ILE A 62 12.44 -3.52 -9.98
C ILE A 62 13.42 -4.02 -11.05
N HIS A 63 13.02 -4.99 -11.87
CA HIS A 63 13.91 -5.65 -12.82
C HIS A 63 13.86 -5.07 -14.25
N SER A 64 12.89 -4.21 -14.59
CA SER A 64 12.88 -3.47 -15.86
C SER A 64 14.00 -2.42 -15.93
N LYS A 65 14.61 -2.07 -14.79
CA LYS A 65 15.80 -1.21 -14.71
C LYS A 65 17.12 -1.98 -14.80
N SER A 66 17.10 -3.32 -14.76
CA SER A 66 18.27 -4.17 -14.90
C SER A 66 18.08 -5.13 -16.07
N SER A 67 18.72 -4.85 -17.20
CA SER A 67 18.84 -5.78 -18.31
C SER A 67 19.52 -7.09 -17.84
N GLY A 68 18.74 -8.12 -17.48
CA GLY A 68 19.27 -9.48 -17.30
C GLY A 68 18.82 -10.34 -16.12
N ALA A 69 17.77 -10.00 -15.36
CA ALA A 69 17.33 -10.87 -14.25
C ALA A 69 16.15 -11.78 -14.62
N SER A 70 16.38 -13.09 -14.66
CA SER A 70 15.33 -14.10 -14.87
C SER A 70 14.50 -14.36 -13.60
N ARG A 71 13.19 -14.55 -13.78
CA ARG A 71 12.16 -14.67 -12.75
C ARG A 71 12.29 -16.01 -11.99
N PRO A 72 12.40 -16.05 -10.64
CA PRO A 72 12.41 -17.32 -9.90
C PRO A 72 11.00 -17.93 -9.87
N SER A 73 10.85 -19.14 -10.41
CA SER A 73 9.62 -19.93 -10.36
C SER A 73 9.45 -20.53 -8.96
N LYS A 74 8.26 -20.35 -8.36
CA LYS A 74 7.90 -21.12 -7.15
C LYS A 74 7.64 -22.55 -7.63
N THR A 75 8.61 -23.45 -7.45
CA THR A 75 8.33 -24.89 -7.53
C THR A 75 7.38 -25.25 -6.39
N SER A 76 6.20 -25.74 -6.76
CA SER A 76 5.26 -26.40 -5.87
C SER A 76 5.97 -27.54 -5.15
N LYS A 77 6.40 -27.34 -3.89
CA LYS A 77 6.60 -28.45 -2.97
C LYS A 77 5.22 -28.97 -2.59
N LYS A 78 4.72 -29.90 -3.40
CA LYS A 78 3.61 -30.80 -3.06
C LYS A 78 4.08 -31.58 -1.82
N SER A 79 3.71 -31.08 -0.64
CA SER A 79 3.93 -31.79 0.62
C SER A 79 2.99 -32.98 0.64
N SER A 80 3.51 -34.12 0.19
CA SER A 80 2.91 -35.44 0.33
C SER A 80 2.81 -35.78 1.82
N ARG A 81 1.71 -35.37 2.47
CA ARG A 81 1.30 -36.00 3.72
C ARG A 81 0.81 -37.41 3.37
N LYS A 82 1.65 -38.44 3.64
CA LYS A 82 1.20 -39.84 3.68
C LYS A 82 0.12 -39.97 4.75
N PRO A 83 -0.94 -40.78 4.53
CA PRO A 83 -1.87 -41.11 5.60
C PRO A 83 -1.15 -41.99 6.63
N ALA A 84 -1.32 -41.67 7.91
CA ALA A 84 -0.91 -42.55 9.01
C ALA A 84 -1.90 -43.73 9.05
N ILE A 85 -1.36 -44.94 9.16
CA ILE A 85 -2.08 -46.18 9.47
C ILE A 85 -2.35 -46.19 10.98
#